data_AF-A0A535FQ78-F1
#
_entry.id   AF-A0A535FQ78-F1
#
_cell.length_a   1.000
_cell.length_b   1.000
_cell.length_c   1.000
_cell.angle_alpha   90.00
_cell.angle_beta   90.00
_cell.angle_gamma   90.00
#
_symmetry.space_group_name_H-M   'P 1'
#
loop_
_entity.id
_entity.type
_entity.pdbx_description
1 polymer ?
#
loop_
_entity_poly.entity_id
_entity_poly.type
_entity_poly.pdbx_seq_one_letter_code
_entity_poly.pdbx_strand_id
1 'polypeptide(L)'
;MKSRNWAIGESVVVKPGVTDPDTSRDIGGWQGRISAILDETGILTIRWDSLTLKNMPPALLAWSEEEGLSWSEMNLSPEEVESVAARDTEDDVAAATAELESQTSWLYLGGEQGKRIQAIVNRAVGHSPLAVFRAWHAYLEEHLVFPFAATVVEYQRGPVRQGARVTVLAITFLDETYGTIVAVKHTHGVNELPLCDLKATEADTETRQLVEDYAVWFANR
;
A
#
# COMPACT_ATOMS: atom_id res chain seq x y z
N MET A 1 33.19 30.47 -3.01
CA MET A 1 32.96 29.65 -1.81
C MET A 1 33.74 28.36 -1.96
N LYS A 2 34.51 27.90 -0.97
CA LYS A 2 35.09 26.56 -1.04
C LYS A 2 33.93 25.57 -0.95
N SER A 3 33.73 24.76 -1.99
CA SER A 3 32.79 23.65 -1.95
C SER A 3 33.15 22.76 -0.77
N ARG A 4 32.19 22.51 0.12
CA ARG A 4 32.34 21.49 1.15
C ARG A 4 32.42 20.15 0.43
N ASN A 5 33.42 19.33 0.78
CA ASN A 5 33.43 17.94 0.37
C ASN A 5 32.48 17.18 1.28
N TRP A 6 31.41 16.67 0.70
CA TRP A 6 30.44 15.80 1.37
C TRP A 6 30.89 14.35 1.30
N ALA A 7 30.46 13.55 2.27
CA ALA A 7 30.72 12.11 2.30
C ALA A 7 29.41 11.32 2.39
N ILE A 8 29.38 10.14 1.75
CA ILE A 8 28.30 9.18 1.92
C ILE A 8 28.24 8.76 3.40
N GLY A 9 27.03 8.69 3.95
CA GLY A 9 26.74 8.40 5.35
C GLY A 9 26.75 9.62 6.28
N GLU A 10 27.18 10.80 5.80
CA GLU A 10 27.11 12.02 6.60
C GLU A 10 25.66 12.48 6.79
N SER A 11 25.30 12.82 8.03
CA SER A 11 23.98 13.34 8.38
C SER A 11 23.85 14.82 8.05
N VAL A 12 22.70 15.17 7.48
CA VAL A 12 22.38 16.54 7.06
C VAL A 12 20.98 16.94 7.51
N VAL A 13 20.80 18.25 7.71
CA VAL A 13 19.51 18.90 7.91
C VAL A 13 19.23 19.86 6.75
N VAL A 14 17.99 19.84 6.27
CA VAL A 14 17.51 20.75 5.25
C VAL A 14 17.32 22.15 5.85
N LYS A 15 17.85 23.17 5.19
CA LYS A 15 17.77 24.57 5.65
C LYS A 15 16.33 25.09 5.65
N PRO A 16 15.98 26.03 6.53
CA PRO A 16 14.66 26.66 6.54
C PRO A 16 14.31 27.28 5.18
N GLY A 17 13.07 27.10 4.72
CA GLY A 17 12.55 27.69 3.49
C GLY A 17 12.88 26.93 2.21
N VAL A 18 13.60 25.81 2.31
CA VAL A 18 13.75 24.86 1.18
C VAL A 18 12.44 24.10 1.02
N THR A 19 11.95 24.03 -0.20
CA THR A 19 10.72 23.31 -0.55
C THR A 19 11.01 22.11 -1.42
N ASP A 20 10.24 21.06 -1.22
CA ASP A 20 10.15 19.92 -2.14
C ASP A 20 9.80 20.42 -3.56
N PRO A 21 10.56 20.03 -4.59
CA PRO A 21 10.39 20.54 -5.95
C PRO A 21 9.09 20.06 -6.62
N ASP A 22 8.58 18.91 -6.22
CA ASP A 22 7.40 18.28 -6.83
C ASP A 22 6.11 18.75 -6.14
N THR A 23 6.16 18.98 -4.81
CA THR A 23 4.98 19.33 -4.01
C THR A 23 4.96 20.78 -3.52
N SER A 24 6.05 21.53 -3.70
CA SER A 24 6.24 22.88 -3.12
C SER A 24 6.10 22.93 -1.59
N ARG A 25 6.19 21.79 -0.91
CA ARG A 25 6.04 21.69 0.54
C ARG A 25 7.32 22.12 1.24
N ASP A 26 7.21 22.88 2.32
CA ASP A 26 8.35 23.17 3.18
C ASP A 26 8.88 21.88 3.82
N ILE A 27 10.12 21.55 3.48
CA ILE A 27 10.89 20.42 4.04
C ILE A 27 12.05 20.92 4.90
N GLY A 28 12.09 22.22 5.23
CA GLY A 28 13.02 22.81 6.16
C GLY A 28 12.99 22.08 7.51
N GLY A 29 14.17 21.75 8.02
CA GLY A 29 14.34 20.99 9.26
C GLY A 29 14.24 19.47 9.12
N TRP A 30 13.90 18.94 7.94
CA TRP A 30 13.98 17.50 7.68
C TRP A 30 15.44 17.04 7.72
N GLN A 31 15.66 15.82 8.19
CA GLN A 31 16.99 15.27 8.41
C GLN A 31 17.12 13.88 7.81
N GLY A 32 18.34 13.55 7.39
CA GLY A 32 18.68 12.29 6.75
C GLY A 32 20.18 12.10 6.61
N ARG A 33 20.58 11.03 5.92
CA ARG A 33 21.96 10.73 5.58
C ARG A 33 22.16 10.76 4.07
N ILE A 34 23.32 11.22 3.63
CA ILE A 34 23.70 11.18 2.22
C ILE A 34 23.87 9.71 1.81
N SER A 35 22.99 9.21 0.94
CA SER A 35 23.03 7.85 0.40
C SER A 35 23.84 7.77 -0.90
N ALA A 36 23.81 8.85 -1.70
CA ALA A 36 24.59 8.97 -2.92
C ALA A 36 24.98 10.43 -3.20
N ILE A 37 26.02 10.61 -4.01
CA ILE A 37 26.46 11.90 -4.55
C ILE A 37 26.51 11.75 -6.07
N LEU A 38 25.74 12.56 -6.79
CA LEU A 38 25.67 12.52 -8.24
C LEU A 38 26.84 13.33 -8.81
N ASP A 39 27.92 12.64 -9.21
CA ASP A 39 29.21 13.24 -9.56
C ASP A 39 29.16 14.37 -10.61
N GLU A 40 28.24 14.30 -11.58
CA GLU A 40 28.13 15.29 -12.66
C GLU A 40 27.50 16.61 -12.22
N THR A 41 26.63 16.57 -11.20
CA THR A 41 25.83 17.72 -10.76
C THR A 41 26.17 18.16 -9.33
N GLY A 42 26.89 17.33 -8.57
CA GLY A 42 27.14 17.53 -7.15
C GLY A 42 25.88 17.42 -6.28
N ILE A 43 24.77 16.93 -6.83
CA ILE A 43 23.51 16.76 -6.10
C ILE A 43 23.67 15.62 -5.09
N LEU A 44 23.13 15.84 -3.89
CA LEU A 44 23.14 14.88 -2.79
C LEU A 44 21.81 14.13 -2.79
N THR A 45 21.85 12.80 -2.91
CA THR A 45 20.70 11.97 -2.57
C THR A 45 20.71 11.74 -1.06
N ILE A 46 19.65 12.16 -0.41
CA ILE A 46 19.47 12.08 1.03
C ILE A 46 18.40 11.06 1.31
N ARG A 47 18.74 10.04 2.10
CA ARG A 47 17.76 9.13 2.69
C ARG A 47 17.29 9.70 4.01
N TRP A 48 15.98 9.87 4.17
CA TRP A 48 15.41 10.43 5.38
C TRP A 48 15.67 9.54 6.58
N ASP A 49 15.96 10.17 7.71
CA ASP A 49 16.12 9.45 8.97
C ASP A 49 14.76 9.02 9.55
N SER A 50 14.78 8.11 10.52
CA SER A 50 13.58 7.50 11.11
C SER A 50 12.66 8.52 11.76
N LEU A 51 13.17 9.63 12.29
CA LEU A 51 12.36 10.67 12.89
C LEU A 51 11.67 11.52 11.82
N THR A 52 12.33 11.79 10.69
CA THR A 52 11.71 12.46 9.54
C THR A 52 10.61 11.58 8.96
N LEU A 53 10.91 10.28 8.76
CA LEU A 53 9.96 9.29 8.27
C LEU A 53 8.71 9.19 9.17
N LYS A 54 8.89 9.03 10.48
CA LYS A 54 7.77 8.92 11.44
C LYS A 54 6.90 10.17 11.55
N ASN A 55 7.46 11.34 11.25
CA ASN A 55 6.72 12.60 11.20
C ASN A 55 6.26 12.97 9.78
N MET A 56 6.51 12.10 8.80
CA MET A 56 6.12 12.35 7.43
C MET A 56 4.60 12.42 7.33
N PRO A 57 4.04 13.48 6.74
CA PRO A 57 2.59 13.63 6.72
C PRO A 57 1.95 12.56 5.83
N PRO A 58 0.88 11.87 6.29
CA PRO A 58 0.27 10.76 5.55
C PRO A 58 -0.16 11.11 4.12
N ALA A 59 -0.57 12.35 3.88
CA ALA A 59 -0.94 12.83 2.56
C ALA A 59 0.25 12.84 1.56
N LEU A 60 1.48 13.06 2.04
CA LEU A 60 2.66 12.99 1.18
C LEU A 60 2.98 11.54 0.83
N LEU A 61 2.93 10.62 1.81
CA LEU A 61 3.13 9.19 1.55
C LEU A 61 2.14 8.68 0.50
N ALA A 62 0.86 8.98 0.67
CA ALA A 62 -0.18 8.59 -0.28
C ALA A 62 0.10 9.14 -1.69
N TRP A 63 0.41 10.44 -1.79
CA TRP A 63 0.73 11.07 -3.06
C TRP A 63 1.97 10.46 -3.72
N SER A 64 3.03 10.22 -2.96
CA SER A 64 4.26 9.61 -3.49
C SER A 64 4.01 8.20 -4.02
N GLU A 65 3.25 7.37 -3.32
CA GLU A 65 2.86 6.04 -3.80
C GLU A 65 1.99 6.12 -5.07
N GLU A 66 1.02 7.03 -5.11
CA GLU A 66 0.15 7.26 -6.28
C GLU A 66 0.94 7.71 -7.52
N GLU A 67 1.96 8.54 -7.34
CA GLU A 67 2.83 9.05 -8.42
C GLU A 67 4.02 8.12 -8.74
N GLY A 68 4.21 7.03 -7.98
CA GLY A 68 5.35 6.14 -8.13
C GLY A 68 6.70 6.78 -7.77
N LEU A 69 6.69 7.77 -6.87
CA LEU A 69 7.85 8.50 -6.38
C LEU A 69 8.32 7.97 -5.04
N SER A 70 9.63 8.04 -4.78
CA SER A 70 10.17 7.68 -3.46
C SER A 70 9.80 8.75 -2.44
N TRP A 71 9.09 8.37 -1.38
CA TRP A 71 8.90 9.20 -0.20
C TRP A 71 10.08 9.12 0.78
N SER A 72 10.97 8.13 0.65
CA SER A 72 12.04 7.86 1.62
C SER A 72 13.37 8.56 1.31
N GLU A 73 13.52 9.09 0.09
CA GLU A 73 14.73 9.76 -0.36
C GLU A 73 14.42 11.05 -1.13
N MET A 74 15.38 11.98 -1.17
CA MET A 74 15.27 13.24 -1.90
C MET A 74 16.62 13.67 -2.46
N ASN A 75 16.59 14.28 -3.64
CA ASN A 75 17.78 14.86 -4.27
C ASN A 75 17.84 16.36 -3.98
N LEU A 76 18.85 16.81 -3.24
CA LEU A 76 19.03 18.22 -2.86
C LEU A 76 20.40 18.76 -3.24
N SER A 77 20.46 20.06 -3.50
CA SER A 77 21.71 20.78 -3.70
C SER A 77 22.52 20.82 -2.39
N PRO A 78 23.86 20.73 -2.46
CA PRO A 78 24.76 21.03 -1.34
C PRO A 78 24.46 22.35 -0.61
N GLU A 79 23.88 23.33 -1.29
CA GLU A 79 23.57 24.65 -0.72
C GLU A 79 22.30 24.65 0.12
N GLU A 80 21.44 23.64 -0.02
CA GLU A 80 20.14 23.52 0.66
C GLU A 80 20.24 22.82 2.00
N VAL A 81 21.42 22.29 2.35
CA VAL A 81 21.61 21.48 3.55
C VAL A 81 22.78 21.95 4.40
N GLU A 82 22.74 21.56 5.67
CA GLU A 82 23.81 21.75 6.63
C GLU A 82 24.15 20.42 7.31
N SER A 83 25.40 20.24 7.68
CA SER A 83 25.84 19.05 8.41
C SER A 83 25.31 19.07 9.84
N VAL A 84 24.85 17.93 10.31
CA VAL A 84 24.29 17.74 11.66
C VAL A 84 24.76 16.41 12.24
N ALA A 85 24.71 16.27 13.56
CA ALA A 85 24.92 14.97 14.18
C ALA A 85 23.74 14.04 13.87
N ALA A 86 24.03 12.77 13.59
CA ALA A 86 23.01 11.74 13.44
C ALA A 86 22.15 11.64 14.71
N ARG A 87 20.84 11.48 14.54
CA ARG A 87 19.87 11.38 15.64
C ARG A 87 19.25 9.98 15.80
N ASP A 88 19.64 9.05 14.93
CA ASP A 88 19.21 7.65 14.92
C ASP A 88 20.28 6.75 14.26
N THR A 89 19.94 5.49 14.02
CA THR A 89 20.78 4.48 13.34
C THR A 89 20.18 4.02 12.01
N GLU A 90 20.94 3.31 11.18
CA GLU A 90 20.40 2.68 9.96
C GLU A 90 19.32 1.63 10.27
N ASP A 91 19.44 0.92 11.40
CA ASP A 91 18.43 -0.05 11.85
C ASP A 91 17.10 0.65 12.21
N ASP A 92 17.16 1.83 12.83
CA ASP A 92 15.97 2.65 13.11
C ASP A 92 15.29 3.12 11.81
N VAL A 93 16.09 3.49 10.79
CA VAL A 93 15.58 3.89 9.47
C VAL A 93 14.91 2.70 8.80
N ALA A 94 15.56 1.54 8.76
CA ALA A 94 14.99 0.34 8.16
C ALA A 94 13.67 -0.06 8.83
N ALA A 95 13.59 0.02 10.16
CA ALA A 95 12.36 -0.25 10.90
C ALA A 95 11.25 0.76 10.58
N ALA A 96 11.56 2.06 10.52
CA ALA A 96 10.59 3.10 10.19
C ALA A 96 10.09 2.98 8.74
N THR A 97 10.99 2.69 7.79
CA THR A 97 10.63 2.46 6.39
C THR A 97 9.72 1.26 6.25
N ALA A 98 10.08 0.11 6.82
CA ALA A 98 9.26 -1.10 6.76
C ALA A 98 7.87 -0.90 7.41
N GLU A 99 7.80 -0.15 8.51
CA GLU A 99 6.54 0.23 9.13
C GLU A 99 5.67 1.06 8.18
N LEU A 100 6.22 2.10 7.55
CA LEU A 100 5.50 2.94 6.60
C LEU A 100 5.07 2.17 5.35
N GLU A 101 5.97 1.38 4.75
CA GLU A 101 5.65 0.52 3.60
C GLU A 101 4.46 -0.38 3.89
N SER A 102 4.44 -1.02 5.07
CA SER A 102 3.31 -1.89 5.47
C SER A 102 1.98 -1.14 5.54
N GLN A 103 2.01 0.18 5.78
CA GLN A 103 0.85 1.05 5.93
C GLN A 103 0.44 1.77 4.63
N THR A 104 1.27 1.73 3.59
CA THR A 104 1.06 2.48 2.33
C THR A 104 1.11 1.63 1.07
N SER A 105 1.49 0.35 1.16
CA SER A 105 1.70 -0.58 0.04
C SER A 105 0.56 -0.71 -0.97
N TRP A 106 -0.65 -0.24 -0.68
CA TRP A 106 -1.81 -0.32 -1.57
C TRP A 106 -2.25 1.02 -2.14
N LEU A 107 -1.59 2.11 -1.73
CA LEU A 107 -1.94 3.46 -2.18
C LEU A 107 -1.52 3.70 -3.65
N TYR A 108 -0.52 2.97 -4.17
CA TYR A 108 -0.12 3.05 -5.58
C TYR A 108 -1.24 2.71 -6.58
N LEU A 109 -2.26 1.95 -6.17
CA LEU A 109 -3.44 1.69 -7.00
C LEU A 109 -4.23 2.98 -7.29
N GLY A 110 -4.02 4.01 -6.47
CA GLY A 110 -4.63 5.32 -6.61
C GLY A 110 -6.13 5.37 -6.35
N GLY A 111 -6.60 6.61 -6.23
CA GLY A 111 -8.01 6.91 -6.05
C GLY A 111 -8.60 6.26 -4.79
N GLU A 112 -9.92 6.06 -4.80
CA GLU A 112 -10.61 5.55 -3.61
C GLU A 112 -10.46 4.04 -3.41
N GLN A 113 -10.11 3.28 -4.47
CA GLN A 113 -9.93 1.83 -4.35
C GLN A 113 -8.68 1.46 -3.54
N GLY A 114 -7.53 2.05 -3.86
CA GLY A 114 -6.30 1.81 -3.09
C GLY A 114 -6.48 2.17 -1.61
N LYS A 115 -7.13 3.29 -1.32
CA LYS A 115 -7.44 3.73 0.05
C LYS A 115 -8.33 2.75 0.81
N ARG A 116 -9.40 2.23 0.17
CA ARG A 116 -10.29 1.24 0.80
C ARG A 116 -9.57 -0.08 1.08
N ILE A 117 -8.76 -0.56 0.13
CA ILE A 117 -7.93 -1.76 0.31
C ILE A 117 -6.94 -1.54 1.46
N GLN A 118 -6.18 -0.43 1.46
CA GLN A 118 -5.22 -0.11 2.51
C GLN A 118 -5.89 -0.02 3.89
N ALA A 119 -7.09 0.56 3.96
CA ALA A 119 -7.84 0.68 5.21
C ALA A 119 -8.24 -0.68 5.82
N ILE A 120 -8.41 -1.72 4.99
CA ILE A 120 -8.69 -3.08 5.47
C ILE A 120 -7.37 -3.77 5.86
N VAL A 121 -6.32 -3.62 5.06
CA VAL A 121 -4.98 -4.17 5.34
C VAL A 121 -4.44 -3.64 6.67
N ASN A 122 -4.61 -2.35 6.96
CA ASN A 122 -4.17 -1.72 8.20
C ASN A 122 -4.90 -2.20 9.47
N ARG A 123 -5.96 -3.01 9.32
CA ARG A 123 -6.62 -3.66 10.47
C ARG A 123 -5.87 -4.91 10.93
N ALA A 124 -4.99 -5.45 10.11
CA ALA A 124 -4.21 -6.64 10.43
C ALA A 124 -3.09 -6.29 11.42
N VAL A 125 -3.14 -6.88 12.62
CA VAL A 125 -2.08 -6.70 13.61
C VAL A 125 -0.77 -7.29 13.08
N GLY A 126 0.26 -6.45 13.01
CA GLY A 126 1.60 -6.84 12.58
C GLY A 126 1.72 -7.22 11.10
N HIS A 127 0.69 -6.96 10.29
CA HIS A 127 0.70 -7.03 8.82
C HIS A 127 1.19 -8.36 8.22
N SER A 128 1.17 -9.46 8.99
CA SER A 128 1.51 -10.79 8.45
C SER A 128 0.49 -11.22 7.40
N PRO A 129 0.88 -11.99 6.36
CA PRO A 129 -0.05 -12.42 5.31
C PRO A 129 -1.34 -13.03 5.85
N LEU A 130 -1.24 -13.92 6.84
CA LEU A 130 -2.40 -14.56 7.48
C LEU A 130 -3.26 -13.57 8.27
N ALA A 131 -2.66 -12.57 8.94
CA ALA A 131 -3.41 -11.53 9.64
C ALA A 131 -4.22 -10.67 8.66
N VAL A 132 -3.63 -10.33 7.50
CA VAL A 132 -4.32 -9.58 6.44
C VAL A 132 -5.47 -10.40 5.83
N PHE A 133 -5.27 -11.69 5.57
CA PHE A 133 -6.35 -12.59 5.16
C PHE A 133 -7.51 -12.62 6.16
N ARG A 134 -7.21 -12.74 7.45
CA ARG A 134 -8.23 -12.75 8.51
C ARG A 134 -8.95 -11.41 8.61
N ALA A 135 -8.25 -10.29 8.46
CA ALA A 135 -8.85 -8.96 8.45
C ALA A 135 -9.83 -8.79 7.27
N TRP A 136 -9.44 -9.21 6.07
CA TRP A 136 -10.32 -9.23 4.91
C TRP A 136 -11.52 -10.15 5.12
N HIS A 137 -11.30 -11.38 5.56
CA HIS A 137 -12.37 -12.35 5.79
C HIS A 137 -13.42 -11.82 6.76
N ALA A 138 -12.99 -11.35 7.94
CA ALA A 138 -13.88 -10.79 8.94
C ALA A 138 -14.65 -9.56 8.42
N TYR A 139 -13.97 -8.69 7.65
CA TYR A 139 -14.63 -7.52 7.07
C TYR A 139 -15.71 -7.91 6.05
N LEU A 140 -15.43 -8.88 5.20
CA LEU A 140 -16.38 -9.41 4.22
C LEU A 140 -17.59 -10.07 4.89
N GLU A 141 -17.37 -10.84 5.95
CA GLU A 141 -18.46 -11.46 6.73
C GLU A 141 -19.40 -10.42 7.35
N GLU A 142 -18.86 -9.29 7.81
CA GLU A 142 -19.65 -8.23 8.44
C GLU A 142 -20.39 -7.35 7.42
N HIS A 143 -19.82 -7.14 6.22
CA HIS A 143 -20.28 -6.09 5.31
C HIS A 143 -20.94 -6.61 4.02
N LEU A 144 -20.73 -7.85 3.60
CA LEU A 144 -21.40 -8.38 2.42
C LEU A 144 -22.87 -8.68 2.70
N VAL A 145 -23.75 -8.15 1.84
CA VAL A 145 -25.18 -8.40 1.91
C VAL A 145 -25.54 -9.59 1.01
N PHE A 146 -25.94 -10.69 1.62
CA PHE A 146 -26.36 -11.89 0.92
C PHE A 146 -27.90 -12.01 0.84
N PRO A 147 -28.43 -12.71 -0.19
CA PRO A 147 -27.72 -13.23 -1.36
C PRO A 147 -27.52 -12.15 -2.45
N PHE A 148 -26.49 -12.30 -3.29
CA PHE A 148 -26.26 -11.42 -4.43
C PHE A 148 -25.86 -12.16 -5.71
N ALA A 149 -26.10 -11.55 -6.87
CA ALA A 149 -25.75 -12.13 -8.17
C ALA A 149 -24.31 -11.81 -8.58
N ALA A 150 -23.60 -12.82 -9.10
CA ALA A 150 -22.25 -12.68 -9.59
C ALA A 150 -22.01 -13.50 -10.87
N THR A 151 -20.92 -13.18 -11.56
CA THR A 151 -20.38 -13.94 -12.69
C THR A 151 -19.03 -14.49 -12.31
N VAL A 152 -18.76 -15.75 -12.64
CA VAL A 152 -17.42 -16.34 -12.48
C VAL A 152 -16.50 -15.74 -13.53
N VAL A 153 -15.41 -15.10 -13.12
CA VAL A 153 -14.46 -14.43 -14.03
C VAL A 153 -13.18 -15.20 -14.26
N GLU A 154 -12.82 -16.12 -13.35
CA GLU A 154 -11.64 -16.97 -13.48
C GLU A 154 -11.95 -18.41 -13.90
N TYR A 155 -10.93 -19.11 -14.39
CA TYR A 155 -11.06 -20.51 -14.79
C TYR A 155 -11.34 -21.42 -13.59
N GLN A 156 -12.37 -22.26 -13.70
CA GLN A 156 -12.75 -23.23 -12.68
C GLN A 156 -12.69 -24.66 -13.23
N ARG A 157 -12.06 -25.56 -12.46
CA ARG A 157 -11.98 -26.99 -12.83
C ARG A 157 -13.33 -27.70 -12.75
N GLY A 158 -14.24 -27.21 -11.90
CA GLY A 158 -15.53 -27.81 -11.57
C GLY A 158 -16.69 -27.56 -12.57
N PRO A 159 -17.93 -27.88 -12.17
CA PRO A 159 -19.12 -27.78 -13.03
C PRO A 159 -19.58 -26.33 -13.26
N VAL A 160 -19.20 -25.41 -12.39
CA VAL A 160 -19.39 -23.97 -12.60
C VAL A 160 -18.19 -23.48 -13.40
N ARG A 161 -18.43 -22.99 -14.62
CA ARG A 161 -17.37 -22.54 -15.55
C ARG A 161 -17.22 -21.03 -15.52
N GLN A 162 -16.09 -20.54 -16.02
CA GLN A 162 -15.90 -19.12 -16.32
C GLN A 162 -17.05 -18.61 -17.20
N GLY A 163 -17.54 -17.41 -16.90
CA GLY A 163 -18.71 -16.78 -17.52
C GLY A 163 -20.05 -17.26 -16.96
N ALA A 164 -20.10 -18.28 -16.10
CA ALA A 164 -21.35 -18.72 -15.49
C ALA A 164 -21.91 -17.65 -14.54
N ARG A 165 -23.23 -17.45 -14.60
CA ARG A 165 -23.97 -16.63 -13.65
C ARG A 165 -24.36 -17.46 -12.44
N VAL A 166 -24.09 -16.95 -11.25
CA VAL A 166 -24.34 -17.62 -9.98
C VAL A 166 -25.00 -16.67 -8.98
N THR A 167 -25.64 -17.24 -7.96
CA THR A 167 -26.08 -16.49 -6.79
C THR A 167 -25.18 -16.85 -5.61
N VAL A 168 -24.46 -15.88 -5.06
CA VAL A 168 -23.65 -16.04 -3.86
C VAL A 168 -24.58 -16.03 -2.65
N LEU A 169 -24.52 -17.07 -1.82
CA LEU A 169 -25.46 -17.31 -0.73
C LEU A 169 -24.92 -16.91 0.64
N ALA A 170 -23.64 -17.19 0.89
CA ALA A 170 -22.95 -16.89 2.14
C ALA A 170 -21.45 -17.12 1.97
N ILE A 171 -20.65 -16.55 2.87
CA ILE A 171 -19.29 -17.01 3.15
C ILE A 171 -19.34 -18.35 3.89
N THR A 172 -18.46 -19.29 3.54
CA THR A 172 -18.39 -20.60 4.18
C THR A 172 -17.17 -20.74 5.08
N PHE A 173 -15.98 -20.42 4.59
CA PHE A 173 -14.74 -20.45 5.37
C PHE A 173 -13.62 -19.64 4.70
N LEU A 174 -12.54 -19.45 5.44
CA LEU A 174 -11.28 -18.90 4.93
C LEU A 174 -10.34 -20.06 4.56
N ASP A 175 -9.93 -20.10 3.30
CA ASP A 175 -8.85 -20.95 2.80
C ASP A 175 -7.54 -20.13 2.70
N GLU A 176 -6.42 -20.68 3.16
CA GLU A 176 -5.14 -19.94 3.17
C GLU A 176 -4.52 -19.78 1.76
N THR A 177 -4.95 -20.61 0.80
CA THR A 177 -4.47 -20.57 -0.59
C THR A 177 -5.43 -19.77 -1.47
N TYR A 178 -6.74 -20.05 -1.33
CA TYR A 178 -7.79 -19.50 -2.19
C TYR A 178 -8.56 -18.33 -1.54
N GLY A 179 -8.25 -17.99 -0.29
CA GLY A 179 -8.88 -16.90 0.45
C GLY A 179 -10.30 -17.22 0.91
N THR A 180 -11.13 -16.19 1.04
CA THR A 180 -12.53 -16.32 1.42
C THR A 180 -13.30 -17.15 0.39
N ILE A 181 -13.83 -18.30 0.85
CA ILE A 181 -14.67 -19.20 0.08
C ILE A 181 -16.14 -18.89 0.34
N VAL A 182 -16.94 -18.94 -0.72
CA VAL A 182 -18.37 -18.66 -0.67
C VAL A 182 -19.19 -19.82 -1.25
N ALA A 183 -20.35 -20.05 -0.66
CA ALA A 183 -21.37 -20.93 -1.23
C ALA A 183 -22.07 -20.21 -2.38
N VAL A 184 -22.07 -20.84 -3.56
CA VAL A 184 -22.72 -20.33 -4.77
C VAL A 184 -23.79 -21.29 -5.26
N LYS A 185 -24.98 -20.76 -5.52
CA LYS A 185 -26.05 -21.48 -6.23
C LYS A 185 -25.86 -21.31 -7.73
N HIS A 186 -25.73 -22.44 -8.42
CA HIS A 186 -25.72 -22.54 -9.87
C HIS A 186 -26.82 -23.52 -10.33
N THR A 187 -27.03 -23.65 -11.63
CA THR A 187 -28.04 -24.54 -12.26
C THR A 187 -27.98 -25.98 -11.76
N HIS A 188 -26.80 -26.46 -11.38
CA HIS A 188 -26.55 -27.84 -10.95
C HIS A 188 -26.48 -28.01 -9.42
N GLY A 189 -26.91 -27.00 -8.64
CA GLY A 189 -26.92 -27.05 -7.18
C GLY A 189 -25.99 -26.02 -6.52
N VAL A 190 -25.65 -26.26 -5.26
CA VAL A 190 -24.74 -25.40 -4.48
C VAL A 190 -23.32 -25.93 -4.63
N ASN A 191 -22.39 -25.02 -4.91
CA ASN A 191 -20.96 -25.29 -5.01
C ASN A 191 -20.22 -24.28 -4.13
N GLU A 192 -18.93 -24.50 -3.91
CA GLU A 192 -18.05 -23.54 -3.22
C GLU A 192 -17.05 -22.99 -4.22
N LEU A 193 -16.86 -21.68 -4.21
CA LEU A 193 -15.89 -20.98 -5.06
C LEU A 193 -15.14 -19.91 -4.26
N PRO A 194 -13.89 -19.59 -4.65
CA PRO A 194 -13.20 -18.41 -4.12
C PRO A 194 -13.93 -17.13 -4.48
N LEU A 195 -14.14 -16.22 -3.53
CA LEU A 195 -14.82 -14.95 -3.79
C LEU A 195 -14.04 -14.07 -4.78
N CYS A 196 -12.70 -14.14 -4.76
CA CYS A 196 -11.83 -13.39 -5.66
C CYS A 196 -12.01 -13.76 -7.15
N ASP A 197 -12.60 -14.92 -7.42
CA ASP A 197 -12.84 -15.41 -8.78
C ASP A 197 -14.21 -14.96 -9.32
N LEU A 198 -14.93 -14.13 -8.56
CA LEU A 198 -16.29 -13.69 -8.86
C LEU A 198 -16.34 -12.17 -9.09
N LYS A 199 -17.22 -11.76 -9.99
CA LYS A 199 -17.60 -10.35 -10.19
C LYS A 199 -19.09 -10.17 -9.90
N ALA A 200 -19.42 -9.33 -8.91
CA ALA A 200 -20.82 -9.00 -8.62
C ALA A 200 -21.43 -8.17 -9.77
N THR A 201 -22.61 -8.55 -10.26
CA THR A 201 -23.21 -7.97 -11.48
C THR A 201 -24.57 -7.31 -11.28
N GLU A 202 -25.34 -7.72 -10.25
CA GLU A 202 -26.66 -7.15 -9.91
C GLU A 202 -26.81 -6.93 -8.40
N ALA A 203 -25.69 -6.73 -7.71
CA ALA A 203 -25.68 -6.33 -6.31
C ALA A 203 -25.74 -4.79 -6.18
N ASP A 204 -26.01 -4.31 -4.97
CA ASP A 204 -25.86 -2.89 -4.65
C ASP A 204 -24.40 -2.41 -4.88
N THR A 205 -24.20 -1.10 -4.86
CA THR A 205 -22.90 -0.50 -5.17
C THR A 205 -21.83 -0.86 -4.14
N GLU A 206 -22.18 -0.98 -2.86
CA GLU A 206 -21.22 -1.30 -1.79
C GLU A 206 -20.76 -2.75 -1.91
N THR A 207 -21.69 -3.69 -2.12
CA THR A 207 -21.36 -5.11 -2.37
C THR A 207 -20.48 -5.27 -3.61
N ARG A 208 -20.82 -4.59 -4.72
CA ARG A 208 -20.00 -4.67 -5.95
C ARG A 208 -18.58 -4.15 -5.73
N GLN A 209 -18.47 -3.00 -5.07
CA GLN A 209 -17.19 -2.39 -4.75
C GLN A 209 -16.36 -3.28 -3.83
N LEU A 210 -16.96 -3.84 -2.78
CA LEU A 210 -16.26 -4.67 -1.82
C LEU A 210 -15.74 -5.98 -2.43
N VAL A 211 -16.53 -6.62 -3.29
CA VAL A 211 -16.10 -7.82 -4.03
C VAL A 211 -14.95 -7.48 -4.99
N GLU A 212 -15.03 -6.35 -5.69
CA GLU A 212 -13.97 -5.89 -6.60
C GLU A 212 -12.67 -5.54 -5.85
N ASP A 213 -12.76 -4.79 -4.76
CA ASP A 213 -11.61 -4.42 -3.94
C ASP A 213 -10.91 -5.66 -3.36
N TYR A 214 -11.68 -6.65 -2.89
CA TYR A 214 -11.13 -7.92 -2.42
C TYR A 214 -10.44 -8.69 -3.55
N ALA A 215 -11.05 -8.77 -4.74
CA ALA A 215 -10.45 -9.45 -5.88
C ALA A 215 -9.14 -8.79 -6.34
N VAL A 216 -9.12 -7.45 -6.41
CA VAL A 216 -7.91 -6.67 -6.74
C VAL A 216 -6.81 -6.87 -5.71
N TRP A 217 -7.13 -6.77 -4.41
CA TRP A 217 -6.18 -7.08 -3.35
C TRP A 217 -5.66 -8.51 -3.47
N PHE A 218 -6.54 -9.47 -3.68
CA PHE A 218 -6.18 -10.89 -3.73
C PHE A 218 -5.21 -11.21 -4.87
N ALA A 219 -5.38 -10.55 -6.02
CA ALA A 219 -4.56 -10.77 -7.20
C ALA A 219 -3.16 -10.12 -7.13
N ASN A 220 -2.96 -9.11 -6.28
CA ASN A 220 -1.74 -8.29 -6.23
C ASN A 220 -0.93 -8.44 -4.92
N ARG A 221 -1.36 -9.29 -3.99
CA ARG A 221 -0.68 -9.50 -2.70
C ARG A 221 0.54 -10.44 -2.79
#